data_AF-A0A495YYP7-F1
#
_entry.id   AF-A0A495YYP7-F1
#
_cell.length_a   1.000
_cell.length_b   1.000
_cell.length_c   1.000
_cell.angle_alpha   90.00
_cell.angle_beta   90.00
_cell.angle_gamma   90.00
#
_symmetry.space_group_name_H-M   'P 1'
#
loop_
_entity.id
_entity.type
_entity.pdbx_description
1 polymer ?
#
loop_
_entity_poly.entity_id
_entity_poly.type
_entity_poly.pdbx_seq_one_letter_code
_entity_poly.pdbx_strand_id
1 'polypeptide(L)' 'MLTQQQQWCPRCKRYVETEQKQNKLGRRGNLVRLVITCQKCRTTLSSKTVSASTLEQVRTESTADQSTAGE' A
#
# COMPACT_ATOMS: atom_id res chain seq x y z
N MET A 1 8.02 7.04 -10.11
CA MET A 1 6.61 7.47 -10.21
C MET A 1 5.85 6.75 -9.09
N LEU A 2 5.26 7.48 -8.14
CA LEU A 2 4.44 6.87 -7.08
C LEU A 2 3.11 6.49 -7.72
N THR A 3 2.82 5.19 -7.82
CA THR A 3 1.59 4.65 -8.41
C THR A 3 0.38 5.29 -7.74
N GLN A 4 -0.44 6.04 -8.49
CA GLN A 4 -1.63 6.71 -7.96
C GLN A 4 -2.71 5.66 -7.68
N GLN A 5 -2.69 5.09 -6.47
CA GLN A 5 -3.61 4.02 -6.08
C GLN A 5 -4.90 4.63 -5.50
N GLN A 6 -6.03 4.39 -6.17
CA GLN A 6 -7.35 4.79 -5.71
C GLN A 6 -8.01 3.63 -4.97
N GLN A 7 -8.67 3.91 -3.83
CA GLN A 7 -9.43 2.91 -3.08
C GLN A 7 -10.77 3.47 -2.62
N TRP A 8 -11.74 2.58 -2.39
CA TRP A 8 -13.02 2.95 -1.80
C TRP A 8 -12.83 3.43 -0.36
N CYS A 9 -13.32 4.62 -0.05
CA CYS A 9 -13.32 5.13 1.32
C CYS A 9 -14.73 5.05 1.93
N PRO A 10 -14.93 4.28 3.02
CA PRO A 10 -16.25 4.13 3.65
C PRO A 10 -16.76 5.44 4.27
N ARG A 11 -15.85 6.34 4.67
CA ARG A 11 -16.19 7.67 5.20
C ARG A 11 -16.59 8.66 4.11
N CYS A 12 -15.93 8.63 2.95
CA CYS A 12 -16.28 9.50 1.82
C CYS A 12 -17.36 8.90 0.91
N LYS A 13 -17.68 7.61 1.06
CA LYS A 13 -18.60 6.84 0.20
C LYS A 13 -18.28 6.98 -1.29
N ARG A 14 -16.99 7.01 -1.63
CA ARG A 14 -16.48 7.13 -2.99
C ARG A 14 -15.05 6.61 -3.10
N TYR A 15 -14.60 6.34 -4.33
CA TYR A 15 -13.19 6.11 -4.61
C TYR A 15 -12.41 7.42 -4.43
N VAL A 16 -11.29 7.33 -3.73
CA VAL A 16 -10.43 8.46 -3.39
C VAL A 16 -8.98 8.07 -3.57
N GLU A 17 -8.16 9.06 -3.84
CA GLU A 17 -6.71 8.90 -3.78
C GLU A 17 -6.28 8.55 -2.35
N THR A 18 -5.34 7.63 -2.27
CA THR A 18 -4.80 7.17 -1.00
C THR A 18 -3.34 7.54 -0.85
N GLU A 19 -2.95 7.80 0.39
CA GLU A 19 -1.57 8.03 0.79
C GLU A 19 -1.10 6.79 1.55
N GLN A 20 -0.07 6.12 1.03
CA GLN A 20 0.59 5.01 1.69
C GLN A 20 1.80 5.51 2.47
N LYS A 21 1.79 5.29 3.78
CA LYS A 21 2.95 5.54 4.66
C LYS A 21 3.61 4.22 5.03
N GLN A 22 4.94 4.23 5.02
CA GLN A 22 5.75 3.10 5.46
C GLN A 22 6.44 3.51 6.76
N ASN A 23 6.24 2.76 7.83
CA ASN A 23 6.91 2.98 9.10
C ASN A 23 7.76 1.77 9.45
N LYS A 24 9.07 1.96 9.58
CA LYS A 24 10.00 0.88 9.94
C LYS A 24 9.86 0.58 11.43
N LEU A 25 9.65 -0.68 11.77
CA LEU A 25 9.43 -1.18 13.13
C LEU A 25 10.47 -2.25 13.49
N GLY A 26 10.71 -2.39 14.81
CA GLY A 26 11.62 -3.39 15.39
C GLY A 26 13.07 -2.91 15.51
N ARG A 27 13.85 -3.54 16.41
CA ARG A 27 15.24 -3.13 16.75
C ARG A 27 16.21 -3.06 15.56
N ARG A 28 15.92 -3.75 14.45
CA ARG A 28 16.75 -3.78 13.24
C ARG A 28 16.00 -3.31 11.97
N GLY A 29 14.78 -2.78 12.10
CA GLY A 29 13.96 -2.41 10.95
C GLY A 29 13.47 -3.60 10.12
N ASN A 30 13.44 -4.80 10.71
CA ASN A 30 13.03 -6.04 10.05
C ASN A 30 11.52 -6.09 9.74
N LEU A 31 10.74 -5.19 10.34
CA LEU A 31 9.31 -5.08 10.11
C LEU A 31 9.01 -3.71 9.51
N VAL A 32 8.06 -3.65 8.59
CA VAL A 32 7.56 -2.42 8.00
C VAL A 32 6.05 -2.41 8.12
N ARG A 33 5.54 -1.36 8.74
CA ARG A 33 4.11 -1.10 8.80
C ARG A 33 3.70 -0.23 7.62
N LEU A 34 2.87 -0.79 6.77
CA LEU A 34 2.18 -0.11 5.69
C LEU A 34 0.85 0.41 6.22
N VAL A 35 0.62 1.72 6.07
CA VAL A 35 -0.64 2.36 6.43
C VAL A 35 -1.17 3.09 5.21
N ILE A 36 -2.36 2.70 4.74
CA ILE A 36 -3.06 3.35 3.63
C ILE A 36 -4.11 4.26 4.24
N THR A 37 -4.05 5.54 3.89
CA THR A 37 -4.98 6.55 4.39
C THR A 37 -5.68 7.25 3.23
N CYS A 38 -6.95 7.60 3.41
CA CYS A 38 -7.67 8.45 2.48
C CYS A 38 -7.07 9.87 2.52
N GLN A 39 -6.63 10.43 1.39
CA GLN A 39 -6.11 11.79 1.37
C GLN A 39 -7.17 12.83 1.75
N LYS A 40 -8.44 12.60 1.37
CA LYS A 40 -9.52 13.57 1.55
C LYS A 40 -9.96 13.71 3.01
N CYS A 41 -10.21 12.59 3.69
CA CYS A 41 -10.76 12.59 5.06
C CYS A 41 -9.80 12.03 6.11
N ARG A 42 -8.55 11.74 5.72
CA ARG A 42 -7.48 11.20 6.58
C ARG A 42 -7.83 9.90 7.33
N THR A 43 -8.92 9.23 6.95
CA THR A 43 -9.32 7.96 7.54
C THR A 43 -8.36 6.87 7.10
N THR A 44 -7.89 6.04 8.04
CA THR A 44 -7.09 4.86 7.72
C THR A 44 -7.97 3.81 7.06
N LEU A 45 -7.62 3.40 5.84
CA LEU A 45 -8.35 2.39 5.07
C LEU A 45 -7.79 1.00 5.32
N SER A 46 -6.47 0.89 5.45
CA SER A 46 -5.79 -0.38 5.71
C SER A 46 -4.52 -0.15 6.51
N SER A 47 -4.19 -1.10 7.38
CA SER A 47 -2.90 -1.14 8.07
C SER A 47 -2.41 -2.58 8.09
N LYS A 48 -1.24 -2.82 7.51
CA LYS A 48 -0.61 -4.13 7.50
C LYS A 48 0.85 -3.99 7.93
N THR A 49 1.29 -4.88 8.80
CA THR A 49 2.72 -5.00 9.11
C THR A 49 3.26 -6.18 8.32
N VAL A 50 4.31 -5.94 7.56
CA VAL A 50 5.01 -6.96 6.77
C VAL A 50 6.48 -6.99 7.19
N SER A 51 7.16 -8.09 6.91
CA SER A 51 8.62 -8.13 7.06
C SER A 51 9.27 -7.27 5.98
N ALA A 52 10.41 -6.65 6.29
CA ALA A 52 11.16 -5.81 5.36
C ALA A 52 11.53 -6.57 4.08
N SER A 53 11.90 -7.85 4.19
CA SER A 53 12.20 -8.73 3.06
C SER A 53 10.97 -8.96 2.14
N THR A 54 9.77 -8.98 2.71
CA THR A 54 8.52 -9.12 1.94
C THR A 54 8.15 -7.83 1.22
N LEU A 55 8.50 -6.66 1.78
CA LEU A 55 8.25 -5.36 1.14
C LEU A 55 9.03 -5.21 -0.17
N GLU A 56 10.28 -5.69 -0.21
CA GLU A 56 11.10 -5.64 -1.42
C GLU A 56 10.56 -6.56 -2.52
N GLN A 57 10.01 -7.73 -2.14
CA GLN A 57 9.31 -8.62 -3.07
C GLN A 57 8.02 -7.98 -3.62
N VAL A 58 7.15 -7.40 -2.78
CA VAL A 58 5.90 -6.75 -3.23
C VAL A 58 6.16 -5.55 -4.15
N ARG A 59 7.27 -4.82 -3.94
CA ARG A 59 7.69 -3.72 -4.84
C ARG A 59 8.12 -4.24 -6.21
N THR A 60 8.67 -5.45 -6.27
CA THR A 60 9.12 -6.09 -7.52
C THR A 60 7.93 -6.76 -8.24
N GLU A 61 7.00 -7.34 -7.49
CA GLU A 61 5.82 -8.05 -8.02
C GLU A 61 4.75 -7.10 -8.59
N SER A 62 4.70 -5.84 -8.13
CA SER A 62 3.86 -4.80 -8.76
C SER A 62 4.34 -4.36 -10.15
N THR A 63 5.46 -4.92 -10.64
CA THR A 63 5.93 -4.77 -12.03
C THR A 63 5.68 -6.05 -12.85
N ALA A 64 5.23 -7.14 -12.21
CA ALA A 64 5.02 -8.44 -12.85
C ALA A 64 3.54 -8.82 -13.05
N ASP A 65 2.59 -8.11 -12.47
CA ASP A 65 1.15 -8.33 -12.72
C ASP A 65 0.61 -7.37 -13.80
N GLN A 66 1.26 -7.40 -14.97
CA GLN A 66 0.71 -6.87 -16.21
C GLN A 66 1.34 -7.60 -17.42
N SER A 67 1.41 -8.93 -17.38
CA SER A 67 1.79 -9.75 -18.54
C SER A 67 1.27 -11.19 -18.40
N THR A 68 -0.06 -11.37 -18.44
CA THR A 68 -0.66 -12.59 -19.02
C THR A 68 -2.09 -12.27 -19.41
N ALA A 69 -2.24 -11.55 -20.52
CA ALA A 69 -3.42 -11.65 -21.35
C ALA A 69 -3.31 -12.96 -22.15
N GLY A 70 -4.37 -13.76 -22.07
CA GLY A 70 -4.84 -14.75 -23.05
C GLY A 70 -3.83 -15.57 -23.85
N GLU A 71 -3.86 -16.88 -23.62
CA GLU A 71 -3.87 -17.82 -24.76
C GLU A 71 -5.24 -17.79 -25.45
#